data_AF-A0A3P7IIK7-F1
#
_entry.id   AF-A0A3P7IIK7-F1
#
_cell.length_a   1.000
_cell.length_b   1.000
_cell.length_c   1.000
_cell.angle_alpha   90.00
_cell.angle_beta   90.00
_cell.angle_gamma   90.00
#
_symmetry.space_group_name_H-M   'P 1'
#
loop_
_entity.id
_entity.type
_entity.pdbx_description
1 polymer ?
#
loop_
_entity_poly.entity_id
_entity_poly.type
_entity_poly.pdbx_seq_one_letter_code
_entity_poly.pdbx_strand_id
1 'polypeptide(L)'
;MDANDEKIRAVGMFGDQLCQDGHYAADKIHKKARNIDERREANRERAQALLGKLKDALALQQFLSDCEELREWIEEKMIRAQDETYRDAKTITSKFVRHQAFQSELQANKERLDQLQHAAIDLGAEKPEFTGTIDPQITELAHQWEQLEKTTEEKGQKLFDANRQQLYVQSIADMKEWASQLEKEMTREDQPADLTTVNVAMQKQQMIETEMIKKAHHIDQLMEMEPQLEEMHPDE
;
A
#
# COMPACT_ATOMS: atom_id res chain seq x y z
N MET A 1 -24.15 1.29 -36.96
CA MET A 1 -25.56 1.45 -37.39
C MET A 1 -25.66 2.15 -38.76
N ASP A 2 -24.53 2.56 -39.34
CA ASP A 2 -24.48 3.58 -40.38
C ASP A 2 -24.77 3.04 -41.79
N ALA A 3 -24.53 1.75 -42.03
CA ALA A 3 -24.74 1.13 -43.34
C ALA A 3 -26.22 1.03 -43.78
N ASN A 4 -27.16 1.04 -42.83
CA ASN A 4 -28.60 1.08 -43.14
C ASN A 4 -29.18 2.51 -43.09
N ASP A 5 -28.47 3.45 -42.46
CA ASP A 5 -28.91 4.85 -42.37
C ASP A 5 -28.94 5.51 -43.74
N GLU A 6 -27.94 5.24 -44.58
CA GLU A 6 -27.85 5.78 -45.93
C GLU A 6 -28.95 5.22 -46.84
N LYS A 7 -29.28 3.94 -46.68
CA LYS A 7 -30.38 3.28 -47.43
C LYS A 7 -31.75 3.81 -47.02
N ILE A 8 -31.97 4.05 -45.73
CA ILE A 8 -33.24 4.58 -45.23
C ILE A 8 -33.42 6.04 -45.63
N ARG A 9 -32.35 6.86 -45.60
CA ARG A 9 -32.35 8.22 -46.16
C ARG A 9 -32.63 8.22 -47.67
N ALA A 10 -32.00 7.32 -48.43
CA ALA A 10 -32.25 7.19 -49.86
C ALA A 10 -33.72 6.80 -50.16
N VAL A 11 -34.32 5.92 -49.36
CA VAL A 11 -35.75 5.56 -49.47
C VAL A 11 -36.66 6.75 -49.11
N GLY A 12 -36.30 7.56 -48.12
CA GLY A 12 -36.99 8.81 -47.80
C GLY A 12 -36.95 9.81 -48.96
N MET A 13 -35.75 10.11 -49.48
CA MET A 13 -35.57 11.02 -50.62
C MET A 13 -36.29 10.53 -51.88
N PHE A 14 -36.27 9.23 -52.15
CA PHE A 14 -37.00 8.65 -53.27
C PHE A 14 -38.53 8.73 -53.08
N GLY A 15 -39.01 8.58 -51.84
CA GLY A 15 -40.40 8.82 -51.48
C GLY A 15 -40.85 10.25 -51.74
N ASP A 16 -40.00 11.23 -51.42
CA ASP A 16 -40.27 12.66 -51.66
C ASP A 16 -40.31 13.01 -53.15
N GLN A 17 -39.38 12.44 -53.94
CA GLN A 17 -39.35 12.63 -55.39
C GLN A 17 -40.63 12.09 -56.06
N LEU A 18 -41.09 10.90 -55.67
CA LEU A 18 -42.33 10.32 -56.20
C LEU A 18 -43.59 11.14 -55.86
N CYS A 19 -43.56 11.90 -54.77
CA CYS A 19 -44.64 12.84 -54.42
C CYS A 19 -44.62 14.08 -55.30
N GLN A 20 -43.43 14.63 -55.58
CA GLN A 20 -43.27 15.77 -56.50
C GLN A 20 -43.69 15.42 -57.93
N ASP A 21 -43.42 14.18 -58.36
CA ASP A 21 -43.75 13.68 -59.70
C ASP A 21 -45.24 13.29 -59.86
N GLY A 22 -46.07 13.46 -58.82
CA GLY A 22 -47.52 13.22 -58.89
C GLY A 22 -47.93 11.75 -58.98
N HIS A 23 -47.12 10.84 -58.44
CA HIS A 23 -47.35 9.40 -58.53
C HIS A 23 -48.64 8.97 -57.80
N TYR A 24 -49.47 8.11 -58.41
CA TYR A 24 -50.79 7.71 -57.89
C TYR A 24 -50.79 7.08 -56.47
N ALA A 25 -49.64 6.54 -56.05
CA ALA A 25 -49.42 5.92 -54.75
C ALA A 25 -48.44 6.69 -53.85
N ALA A 26 -48.09 7.92 -54.22
CA ALA A 26 -47.14 8.80 -53.51
C ALA A 26 -47.42 8.88 -52.00
N ASP A 27 -48.65 9.21 -51.62
CA ASP A 27 -49.05 9.32 -50.20
C ASP A 27 -48.82 8.04 -49.40
N LYS A 28 -49.08 6.87 -50.01
CA LYS A 28 -48.86 5.56 -49.36
C LYS A 28 -47.37 5.26 -49.20
N ILE A 29 -46.54 5.61 -50.19
CA ILE A 29 -45.09 5.41 -50.17
C ILE A 29 -44.46 6.34 -49.13
N HIS A 30 -44.83 7.62 -49.12
CA HIS A 30 -44.36 8.60 -48.15
C HIS A 30 -44.74 8.23 -46.72
N LYS A 31 -45.99 7.81 -46.48
CA LYS A 31 -46.43 7.34 -45.14
C LYS A 31 -45.63 6.12 -44.66
N LYS A 32 -45.28 5.20 -45.56
CA LYS A 32 -44.43 4.04 -45.23
C LYS A 32 -42.99 4.43 -44.97
N ALA A 33 -42.40 5.31 -45.79
CA ALA A 33 -41.05 5.81 -45.60
C ALA A 33 -40.90 6.55 -44.27
N ARG A 34 -41.85 7.45 -43.96
CA ARG A 34 -41.92 8.15 -42.67
C ARG A 34 -42.05 7.19 -41.49
N ASN A 35 -42.90 6.16 -41.59
CA ASN A 35 -43.03 5.17 -40.52
C ASN A 35 -41.73 4.37 -40.29
N ILE A 36 -40.99 4.05 -41.35
CA ILE A 36 -39.69 3.38 -41.23
C ILE A 36 -38.68 4.29 -40.54
N ASP A 37 -38.66 5.58 -40.88
CA ASP A 37 -37.75 6.56 -40.28
C ASP A 37 -38.09 6.81 -38.79
N GLU A 38 -39.37 7.00 -38.45
CA GLU A 38 -39.82 7.13 -37.05
C GLU A 38 -39.44 5.89 -36.21
N ARG A 39 -39.62 4.68 -36.75
CA ARG A 39 -39.21 3.44 -36.08
C ARG A 39 -37.70 3.32 -35.93
N ARG A 40 -36.94 3.82 -36.92
CA ARG A 40 -35.47 3.84 -36.89
C ARG A 40 -34.96 4.78 -35.81
N GLU A 41 -35.45 6.02 -35.76
CA GLU A 41 -35.06 6.98 -34.74
C GLU A 41 -35.43 6.47 -33.33
N ALA A 42 -36.64 5.94 -33.15
CA ALA A 42 -37.03 5.33 -31.88
C ALA A 42 -36.12 4.14 -31.48
N ASN A 43 -35.68 3.32 -32.45
CA ASN A 43 -34.73 2.24 -32.18
C ASN A 43 -33.33 2.76 -31.88
N ARG A 44 -32.89 3.85 -32.52
CA ARG A 44 -31.61 4.52 -32.27
C ARG A 44 -31.57 5.10 -30.86
N GLU A 45 -32.63 5.80 -30.45
CA GLU A 45 -32.77 6.32 -29.08
C GLU A 45 -32.73 5.18 -28.05
N ARG A 46 -33.47 4.08 -28.28
CA ARG A 46 -33.42 2.90 -27.40
C ARG A 46 -32.02 2.29 -27.33
N ALA A 47 -31.31 2.19 -28.46
CA ALA A 47 -29.96 1.66 -28.50
C ALA A 47 -28.96 2.56 -27.76
N GLN A 48 -29.10 3.89 -27.88
CA GLN A 48 -28.29 4.85 -27.13
C GLN A 48 -28.57 4.79 -25.63
N ALA A 49 -29.84 4.70 -25.24
CA ALA A 49 -30.22 4.53 -23.84
C ALA A 49 -29.69 3.22 -23.25
N LEU A 50 -29.75 2.11 -24.01
CA LEU A 50 -29.16 0.84 -23.60
C LEU A 50 -27.64 0.95 -23.48
N LEU A 51 -26.97 1.61 -24.42
CA LEU A 51 -25.53 1.82 -24.37
C LEU A 51 -25.13 2.64 -23.13
N GLY A 52 -25.89 3.68 -22.78
CA GLY A 52 -25.69 4.45 -21.55
C GLY A 52 -25.76 3.56 -20.32
N LYS A 53 -26.83 2.77 -20.18
CA LYS A 53 -26.99 1.82 -19.06
C LYS A 53 -25.87 0.79 -18.98
N LEU A 54 -25.40 0.28 -20.12
CA LEU A 54 -24.29 -0.68 -20.15
C LEU A 54 -22.97 -0.03 -19.72
N LYS A 55 -22.73 1.24 -20.09
CA LYS A 55 -21.56 1.99 -19.61
C LYS A 55 -21.61 2.24 -18.12
N ASP A 56 -22.78 2.64 -17.60
CA ASP A 56 -22.98 2.84 -16.16
C ASP A 56 -22.74 1.54 -15.37
N ALA A 57 -23.28 0.43 -15.86
CA ALA A 57 -23.07 -0.89 -15.27
C ALA A 57 -21.60 -1.34 -15.35
N LEU A 58 -20.91 -1.04 -16.45
CA LEU A 58 -19.48 -1.33 -16.60
C LEU A 58 -18.65 -0.54 -15.58
N ALA A 59 -18.92 0.74 -15.40
CA ALA A 59 -18.21 1.58 -14.42
C ALA A 59 -18.39 1.05 -13.00
N LEU A 60 -19.61 0.67 -12.62
CA LEU A 60 -19.88 0.07 -11.32
C LEU A 60 -19.13 -1.27 -11.14
N GLN A 61 -19.14 -2.14 -12.14
CA GLN A 61 -18.46 -3.44 -12.03
C GLN A 61 -16.94 -3.30 -11.97
N GLN A 62 -16.36 -2.34 -12.70
CA GLN A 62 -14.92 -2.05 -12.59
C GLN A 62 -14.58 -1.60 -11.17
N PHE A 63 -15.36 -0.66 -10.62
CA PHE A 63 -15.18 -0.19 -9.26
C PHE A 63 -15.27 -1.33 -8.23
N LEU A 64 -16.28 -2.20 -8.35
CA LEU A 64 -16.44 -3.34 -7.44
C LEU A 64 -15.29 -4.36 -7.57
N SER A 65 -14.77 -4.56 -8.78
CA SER A 65 -13.59 -5.40 -9.01
C SER A 65 -12.36 -4.81 -8.32
N ASP A 66 -12.12 -3.50 -8.47
CA ASP A 66 -10.99 -2.82 -7.86
C ASP A 66 -11.09 -2.86 -6.31
N CYS A 67 -12.31 -2.75 -5.77
CA CYS A 67 -12.58 -2.96 -4.35
C CYS A 67 -12.23 -4.38 -3.88
N GLU A 68 -12.61 -5.40 -4.64
CA GLU A 68 -12.33 -6.80 -4.28
C GLU A 68 -10.83 -7.11 -4.37
N GLU A 69 -10.14 -6.60 -5.39
CA GLU A 69 -8.68 -6.73 -5.50
C GLU A 69 -7.95 -6.10 -4.31
N LEU A 70 -8.42 -4.95 -3.81
CA LEU A 70 -7.87 -4.35 -2.60
C LEU A 70 -8.24 -5.16 -1.36
N ARG A 71 -9.46 -5.68 -1.25
CA ARG A 71 -9.91 -6.55 -0.15
C ARG A 71 -9.01 -7.79 -0.02
N GLU A 72 -8.85 -8.54 -1.10
CA GLU A 72 -8.01 -9.75 -1.14
C GLU A 72 -6.57 -9.42 -0.74
N TRP A 73 -6.06 -8.27 -1.20
CA TRP A 73 -4.73 -7.80 -0.80
C TRP A 73 -4.66 -7.50 0.69
N ILE A 74 -5.64 -6.79 1.27
CA ILE A 74 -5.70 -6.49 2.70
C ILE A 74 -5.77 -7.79 3.51
N GLU A 75 -6.61 -8.74 3.11
CA GLU A 75 -6.74 -10.04 3.77
C GLU A 75 -5.41 -10.83 3.75
N GLU A 76 -4.71 -10.88 2.61
CA GLU A 76 -3.39 -11.50 2.52
C GLU A 76 -2.39 -10.85 3.48
N LYS A 77 -2.36 -9.51 3.52
CA LYS A 77 -1.48 -8.75 4.41
C LYS A 77 -1.87 -8.93 5.87
N MET A 78 -3.15 -9.04 6.18
CA MET A 78 -3.65 -9.29 7.52
C MET A 78 -3.20 -10.64 8.05
N ILE A 79 -3.23 -11.69 7.21
CA ILE A 79 -2.68 -13.00 7.56
C ILE A 79 -1.19 -12.87 7.90
N ARG A 80 -0.40 -12.13 7.11
CA ARG A 80 1.04 -11.91 7.41
C ARG A 80 1.27 -11.05 8.66
N ALA A 81 0.40 -10.09 8.92
CA ALA A 81 0.44 -9.26 10.13
C ALA A 81 0.15 -10.11 11.37
N GLN A 82 -0.82 -11.01 11.31
CA GLN A 82 -1.16 -11.94 12.39
C GLN A 82 -0.22 -13.15 12.48
N ASP A 83 0.51 -13.47 11.41
CA ASP A 83 1.44 -14.59 11.41
C ASP A 83 2.59 -14.33 12.41
N GLU A 84 2.57 -15.09 13.50
CA GLU A 84 3.64 -15.16 14.50
C GLU A 84 4.73 -16.17 14.10
N THR A 85 4.51 -16.92 13.03
CA THR A 85 5.46 -17.88 12.47
C THR A 85 6.39 -17.23 11.44
N TYR A 86 7.26 -16.36 11.94
CA TYR A 86 8.41 -15.75 11.25
C TYR A 86 9.51 -16.77 10.88
N ARG A 87 9.18 -17.85 10.16
CA ARG A 87 9.92 -19.12 10.11
C ARG A 87 11.44 -19.10 9.85
N ASP A 88 12.03 -17.99 9.40
CA ASP A 88 13.48 -17.91 9.07
C ASP A 88 14.30 -16.84 9.81
N ALA A 89 13.73 -16.05 10.73
CA ALA A 89 14.51 -15.02 11.42
C ALA A 89 15.22 -15.60 12.66
N LYS A 90 16.55 -15.75 12.58
CA LYS A 90 17.38 -16.24 13.70
C LYS A 90 17.46 -15.27 14.89
N THR A 91 17.24 -13.97 14.68
CA THR A 91 17.38 -12.93 15.72
C THR A 91 16.20 -11.96 15.74
N ILE A 92 15.91 -11.34 16.89
CA ILE A 92 14.85 -10.34 17.02
C ILE A 92 15.08 -9.14 16.09
N THR A 93 16.34 -8.75 15.90
CA THR A 93 16.72 -7.62 15.03
C THR A 93 16.36 -7.89 13.59
N SER A 94 16.55 -9.13 13.13
CA SER A 94 16.13 -9.53 11.79
C SER A 94 14.61 -9.49 11.63
N LYS A 95 13.85 -9.82 12.69
CA LYS A 95 12.37 -9.71 12.67
C LYS A 95 11.92 -8.26 12.61
N PHE A 96 12.54 -7.38 13.42
CA PHE A 96 12.22 -5.96 13.46
C PHE A 96 12.46 -5.28 12.09
N VAL A 97 13.62 -5.51 11.46
CA VAL A 97 13.93 -4.94 10.14
C VAL A 97 12.95 -5.42 9.06
N ARG A 98 12.58 -6.71 9.05
CA ARG A 98 11.56 -7.22 8.12
C ARG A 98 10.20 -6.59 8.35
N HIS A 99 9.83 -6.36 9.61
CA HIS A 99 8.58 -5.70 9.94
C HIS A 99 8.57 -4.23 9.49
N GLN A 100 9.67 -3.51 9.63
CA GLN A 100 9.80 -2.14 9.10
C GLN A 100 9.65 -2.08 7.57
N ALA A 101 10.17 -3.08 6.85
CA ALA A 101 9.96 -3.21 5.42
C ALA A 101 8.47 -3.47 5.09
N PHE A 102 7.80 -4.31 5.88
CA PHE A 102 6.36 -4.56 5.74
C PHE A 102 5.52 -3.30 6.01
N GLN A 103 5.83 -2.53 7.05
CA GLN A 103 5.18 -1.23 7.31
C GLN A 103 5.37 -0.25 6.14
N SER A 104 6.57 -0.20 5.57
CA SER A 104 6.84 0.64 4.40
C SER A 104 6.01 0.21 3.18
N GLU A 105 5.84 -1.10 2.98
CA GLU A 105 4.96 -1.64 1.93
C GLU A 105 3.49 -1.22 2.14
N LEU A 106 2.99 -1.27 3.37
CA LEU A 106 1.63 -0.82 3.68
C LEU A 106 1.44 0.67 3.37
N GLN A 107 2.38 1.53 3.81
CA GLN A 107 2.30 2.97 3.56
C GLN A 107 2.34 3.29 2.06
N ALA A 108 3.15 2.57 1.28
CA ALA A 108 3.19 2.73 -0.17
C ALA A 108 1.87 2.33 -0.87
N ASN A 109 1.08 1.42 -0.27
CA ASN A 109 -0.20 0.98 -0.84
C ASN A 109 -1.41 1.79 -0.35
N LYS A 110 -1.23 2.68 0.63
CA LYS A 110 -2.31 3.52 1.16
C LYS A 110 -2.99 4.37 0.08
N GLU A 111 -2.22 4.81 -0.91
CA GLU A 111 -2.74 5.56 -2.06
C GLU A 111 -3.81 4.81 -2.86
N ARG A 112 -3.82 3.47 -2.85
CA ARG A 112 -4.84 2.66 -3.55
C ARG A 112 -6.20 2.80 -2.88
N LEU A 113 -6.24 2.84 -1.54
CA LEU A 113 -7.47 3.08 -0.79
C LEU A 113 -7.99 4.50 -1.05
N ASP A 114 -7.10 5.50 -1.02
CA ASP A 114 -7.46 6.89 -1.29
C ASP A 114 -8.03 7.07 -2.71
N GLN A 115 -7.41 6.43 -3.71
CA GLN A 115 -7.90 6.43 -5.10
C GLN A 115 -9.30 5.82 -5.22
N LEU A 116 -9.55 4.70 -4.52
CA LEU A 116 -10.88 4.08 -4.49
C LEU A 116 -11.92 4.95 -3.79
N GLN A 117 -11.54 5.64 -2.70
CA GLN A 117 -12.43 6.59 -2.04
C GLN A 117 -12.80 7.76 -2.96
N HIS A 118 -11.84 8.29 -3.71
CA HIS A 118 -12.11 9.32 -4.71
C HIS A 118 -13.02 8.80 -5.85
N ALA A 119 -12.74 7.62 -6.39
CA ALA A 119 -13.57 7.00 -7.42
C ALA A 119 -15.00 6.74 -6.94
N ALA A 120 -15.17 6.37 -5.67
CA ALA A 120 -16.49 6.20 -5.05
C ALA A 120 -17.28 7.51 -4.97
N ILE A 121 -16.63 8.62 -4.60
CA ILE A 121 -17.25 9.94 -4.55
C ILE A 121 -17.67 10.38 -5.96
N ASP A 122 -16.79 10.24 -6.94
CA ASP A 122 -17.06 10.62 -8.33
C ASP A 122 -18.20 9.80 -8.92
N LEU A 123 -18.17 8.47 -8.76
CA LEU A 123 -19.23 7.58 -9.26
C LEU A 123 -20.56 7.81 -8.52
N GLY A 124 -20.53 8.09 -7.22
CA GLY A 124 -21.71 8.44 -6.43
C GLY A 124 -22.32 9.79 -6.81
N ALA A 125 -21.50 10.76 -7.22
CA ALA A 125 -21.94 12.06 -7.71
C ALA A 125 -22.56 11.96 -9.12
N GLU A 126 -21.99 11.14 -10.01
CA GLU A 126 -22.54 10.91 -11.35
C GLU A 126 -23.79 10.03 -11.33
N LYS A 127 -23.85 9.05 -10.43
CA LYS A 127 -24.91 8.04 -10.34
C LYS A 127 -25.34 7.82 -8.88
N PRO A 128 -26.21 8.69 -8.34
CA PRO A 128 -26.69 8.56 -6.96
C PRO A 128 -27.37 7.21 -6.67
N GLU A 129 -27.91 6.53 -7.69
CA GLU A 129 -28.50 5.19 -7.55
C GLU A 129 -27.51 4.09 -7.12
N PHE A 130 -26.19 4.30 -7.33
CA PHE A 130 -25.16 3.32 -6.97
C PHE A 130 -24.60 3.52 -5.56
N THR A 131 -24.84 4.67 -4.93
CA THR A 131 -24.33 5.00 -3.58
C THR A 131 -24.65 3.94 -2.53
N GLY A 132 -25.88 3.39 -2.56
CA GLY A 132 -26.30 2.30 -1.66
C GLY A 132 -25.50 0.99 -1.82
N THR A 133 -24.77 0.83 -2.92
CA THR A 133 -23.84 -0.29 -3.12
C THR A 133 -22.39 0.12 -2.90
N ILE A 134 -22.00 1.34 -3.29
CA ILE A 134 -20.63 1.86 -3.20
C ILE A 134 -20.21 2.14 -1.74
N ASP A 135 -21.05 2.85 -0.97
CA ASP A 135 -20.69 3.32 0.36
C ASP A 135 -20.35 2.18 1.33
N PRO A 136 -21.11 1.06 1.38
CA PRO A 136 -20.75 -0.08 2.22
C PRO A 136 -19.40 -0.71 1.83
N GLN A 137 -19.05 -0.74 0.54
CA GLN A 137 -17.80 -1.36 0.08
C GLN A 137 -16.58 -0.55 0.54
N ILE A 138 -16.63 0.77 0.38
CA ILE A 138 -15.55 1.66 0.82
C ILE A 138 -15.45 1.70 2.35
N THR A 139 -16.59 1.73 3.04
CA THR A 139 -16.60 1.74 4.51
C THR A 139 -15.96 0.47 5.07
N GLU A 140 -16.31 -0.69 4.50
CA GLU A 140 -15.71 -1.96 4.89
C GLU A 140 -14.20 -1.99 4.58
N LEU A 141 -13.79 -1.57 3.38
CA LEU A 141 -12.36 -1.51 3.02
C LEU A 141 -11.56 -0.58 3.94
N ALA A 142 -12.11 0.59 4.28
CA ALA A 142 -11.47 1.52 5.21
C ALA A 142 -11.33 0.89 6.61
N HIS A 143 -12.36 0.17 7.07
CA HIS A 143 -12.30 -0.53 8.35
C HIS A 143 -11.25 -1.66 8.35
N GLN A 144 -11.22 -2.48 7.30
CA GLN A 144 -10.23 -3.55 7.15
C GLN A 144 -8.79 -2.99 7.09
N TRP A 145 -8.60 -1.87 6.40
CA TRP A 145 -7.31 -1.17 6.36
C TRP A 145 -6.88 -0.65 7.74
N GLU A 146 -7.80 -0.01 8.48
CA GLU A 146 -7.53 0.48 9.84
C GLU A 146 -7.16 -0.68 10.78
N GLN A 147 -7.86 -1.82 10.69
CA GLN A 147 -7.53 -3.02 11.46
C GLN A 147 -6.12 -3.55 11.11
N LEU A 148 -5.75 -3.55 9.83
CA LEU A 148 -4.43 -3.94 9.37
C LEU A 148 -3.34 -2.99 9.89
N GLU A 149 -3.56 -1.67 9.81
CA GLU A 149 -2.64 -0.65 10.33
C GLU A 149 -2.43 -0.86 11.83
N LYS A 150 -3.52 -0.98 12.60
CA LYS A 150 -3.46 -1.19 14.05
C LYS A 150 -2.72 -2.46 14.43
N THR A 151 -3.07 -3.59 13.79
CA THR A 151 -2.42 -4.89 14.08
C THR A 151 -0.92 -4.83 13.74
N THR A 152 -0.57 -4.16 12.65
CA THR A 152 0.81 -3.95 12.25
C THR A 152 1.55 -3.08 13.25
N GLU A 153 0.95 -1.98 13.70
CA GLU A 153 1.54 -1.06 14.69
C GLU A 153 1.81 -1.75 16.02
N GLU A 154 0.83 -2.49 16.55
CA GLU A 154 0.97 -3.25 17.81
C GLU A 154 2.11 -4.29 17.71
N LYS A 155 2.22 -5.00 16.59
CA LYS A 155 3.32 -5.94 16.33
C LYS A 155 4.66 -5.23 16.19
N GLY A 156 4.68 -4.05 15.55
CA GLY A 156 5.85 -3.21 15.40
C GLY A 156 6.40 -2.73 16.74
N GLN A 157 5.52 -2.27 17.63
CA GLN A 157 5.90 -1.83 18.98
C GLN A 157 6.54 -2.98 19.78
N LYS A 158 5.89 -4.15 19.82
CA LYS A 158 6.45 -5.33 20.52
C LYS A 158 7.82 -5.75 19.98
N LEU A 159 7.99 -5.72 18.66
CA LEU A 159 9.28 -6.03 18.03
C LEU A 159 10.35 -4.96 18.31
N PHE A 160 9.95 -3.70 18.35
CA PHE A 160 10.83 -2.59 18.70
C PHE A 160 11.35 -2.73 20.13
N ASP A 161 10.45 -2.99 21.08
CA ASP A 161 10.77 -3.13 22.50
C ASP A 161 11.72 -4.32 22.74
N ALA A 162 11.37 -5.49 22.20
CA ALA A 162 12.20 -6.69 22.29
C ALA A 162 13.56 -6.51 21.60
N ASN A 163 13.60 -5.81 20.45
CA ASN A 163 14.86 -5.53 19.77
C ASN A 163 15.75 -4.56 20.57
N ARG A 164 15.16 -3.54 21.18
CA ARG A 164 15.88 -2.59 22.01
C ARG A 164 16.48 -3.28 23.24
N GLN A 165 15.71 -4.12 23.91
CA GLN A 165 16.19 -4.93 25.03
C GLN A 165 17.35 -5.85 24.61
N GLN A 166 17.23 -6.57 23.48
CA GLN A 166 18.30 -7.44 23.01
C GLN A 166 19.59 -6.65 22.70
N LEU A 167 19.47 -5.50 22.02
CA LEU A 167 20.62 -4.65 21.71
C LEU A 167 21.31 -4.15 22.99
N TYR A 168 20.52 -3.75 24.00
CA TYR A 168 21.05 -3.33 25.30
C TYR A 168 21.84 -4.45 26.00
N VAL A 169 21.26 -5.65 26.10
CA VAL A 169 21.92 -6.82 26.71
C VAL A 169 23.20 -7.20 25.96
N GLN A 170 23.16 -7.18 24.62
CA GLN A 170 24.32 -7.46 23.79
C GLN A 170 25.43 -6.41 24.00
N SER A 171 25.07 -5.12 23.99
CA SER A 171 26.02 -4.04 24.28
C SER A 171 26.67 -4.18 25.66
N ILE A 172 25.91 -4.56 26.70
CA ILE A 172 26.48 -4.84 28.03
C ILE A 172 27.46 -6.01 27.98
N ALA A 173 27.12 -7.10 27.30
CA ALA A 173 28.01 -8.25 27.17
C ALA A 173 29.31 -7.87 26.45
N ASP A 174 29.21 -7.13 25.33
CA ASP A 174 30.36 -6.65 24.56
C ASP A 174 31.26 -5.70 25.39
N MET A 175 30.66 -4.85 26.23
CA MET A 175 31.41 -3.98 27.15
C MET A 175 32.12 -4.76 28.26
N LYS A 176 31.46 -5.77 28.83
CA LYS A 176 32.08 -6.65 29.84
C LYS A 176 33.25 -7.43 29.27
N GLU A 177 33.10 -7.97 28.07
CA GLU A 177 34.19 -8.67 27.39
C GLU A 177 35.35 -7.73 27.11
N TRP A 178 35.07 -6.54 26.56
CA TRP A 178 36.10 -5.53 26.31
C TRP A 178 36.83 -5.10 27.59
N ALA A 179 36.10 -4.86 28.70
CA ALA A 179 36.70 -4.50 29.98
C ALA A 179 37.62 -5.62 30.50
N SER A 180 37.19 -6.88 30.43
CA SER A 180 38.02 -8.02 30.83
C SER A 180 39.29 -8.17 29.96
N GLN A 181 39.17 -7.94 28.65
CA GLN A 181 40.32 -7.91 27.75
C GLN A 181 41.30 -6.78 28.14
N LEU A 182 40.77 -5.57 28.40
CA LEU A 182 41.57 -4.43 28.82
C LEU A 182 42.31 -4.68 30.14
N GLU A 183 41.62 -5.22 31.16
CA GLU A 183 42.23 -5.59 32.45
C GLU A 183 43.40 -6.56 32.27
N LYS A 184 43.22 -7.58 31.41
CA LYS A 184 44.27 -8.54 31.09
C LYS A 184 45.46 -7.90 30.39
N GLU A 185 45.22 -6.94 29.50
CA GLU A 185 46.29 -6.20 28.83
C GLU A 185 47.04 -5.27 29.78
N MET A 186 46.36 -4.60 30.71
CA MET A 186 46.98 -3.72 31.71
C MET A 186 47.83 -4.47 32.74
N THR A 187 47.47 -5.73 33.03
CA THR A 187 48.21 -6.56 33.99
C THR A 187 49.48 -7.17 33.37
N ARG A 188 49.67 -7.02 32.05
CA ARG A 188 50.80 -7.62 31.33
C ARG A 188 52.06 -6.76 31.51
N GLU A 189 52.90 -7.13 32.48
CA GLU A 189 54.22 -6.52 32.71
C GLU A 189 55.25 -6.99 31.65
N ASP A 190 55.10 -6.57 30.40
CA ASP A 190 56.19 -6.70 29.41
C ASP A 190 57.06 -5.44 29.46
N GLN A 191 58.22 -5.55 30.09
CA GLN A 191 59.17 -4.44 30.16
C GLN A 191 59.86 -4.29 28.79
N PRO A 192 59.69 -3.16 28.07
CA PRO A 192 60.26 -3.00 26.74
C PRO A 192 61.79 -2.95 26.81
N ALA A 193 62.44 -3.69 25.91
CA ALA A 193 63.89 -3.91 25.93
C ALA A 193 64.68 -2.94 25.04
N ASP A 194 64.02 -2.27 24.08
CA ASP A 194 64.64 -1.36 23.11
C ASP A 194 63.68 -0.24 22.66
N LEU A 195 64.21 0.77 21.95
CA LEU A 195 63.42 1.91 21.47
C LEU A 195 62.25 1.50 20.57
N THR A 196 62.41 0.42 19.80
CA THR A 196 61.38 -0.10 18.90
C THR A 196 60.19 -0.65 19.69
N THR A 197 60.47 -1.49 20.69
CA THR A 197 59.47 -2.08 21.59
C THR A 197 58.79 -1.02 22.45
N VAL A 198 59.51 0.02 22.89
CA VAL A 198 58.91 1.20 23.54
C VAL A 198 57.93 1.91 22.61
N ASN A 199 58.33 2.21 21.37
CA ASN A 199 57.46 2.91 20.41
C ASN A 199 56.20 2.11 20.06
N VAL A 200 56.33 0.78 19.93
CA VAL A 200 55.20 -0.13 19.72
C VAL A 200 54.26 -0.12 20.93
N ALA A 201 54.80 -0.16 22.15
CA ALA A 201 54.00 -0.09 23.37
C ALA A 201 53.25 1.26 23.49
N MET A 202 53.90 2.38 23.15
CA MET A 202 53.26 3.69 23.13
C MET A 202 52.13 3.77 22.09
N GLN A 203 52.34 3.26 20.88
CA GLN A 203 51.29 3.22 19.87
C GLN A 203 50.10 2.36 20.31
N LYS A 204 50.37 1.20 20.92
CA LYS A 204 49.33 0.35 21.49
C LYS A 204 48.53 1.07 22.57
N GLN A 205 49.22 1.75 23.50
CA GLN A 205 48.58 2.55 24.55
C GLN A 205 47.68 3.65 23.98
N GLN A 206 48.13 4.35 22.94
CA GLN A 206 47.33 5.39 22.29
C GLN A 206 46.08 4.83 21.59
N MET A 207 46.17 3.63 20.99
CA MET A 207 45.00 2.94 20.45
C MET A 207 44.01 2.56 21.54
N ILE A 208 44.50 2.03 22.67
CA ILE A 208 43.65 1.71 23.84
C ILE A 208 42.93 2.96 24.33
N GLU A 209 43.62 4.08 24.53
CA GLU A 209 43.02 5.34 24.99
C GLU A 209 41.93 5.84 24.03
N THR A 210 42.17 5.75 22.72
CA THR A 210 41.18 6.12 21.71
C THR A 210 39.94 5.23 21.78
N GLU A 211 40.11 3.92 21.96
CA GLU A 211 38.99 2.99 22.12
C GLU A 211 38.25 3.19 23.45
N MET A 212 38.95 3.50 24.55
CA MET A 212 38.32 3.82 25.84
C MET A 212 37.38 5.03 25.73
N ILE A 213 37.77 6.07 24.99
CA ILE A 213 36.90 7.24 24.77
C ILE A 213 35.61 6.84 24.03
N LYS A 214 35.72 6.01 22.98
CA LYS A 214 34.54 5.52 22.24
C LYS A 214 33.64 4.67 23.12
N LYS A 215 34.22 3.80 23.95
CA LYS A 215 33.47 2.92 24.86
C LYS A 215 32.79 3.71 25.98
N ALA A 216 33.45 4.74 26.54
CA ALA A 216 32.83 5.64 27.50
C ALA A 216 31.59 6.32 26.91
N HIS A 217 31.70 6.87 25.69
CA HIS A 217 30.54 7.45 25.01
C HIS A 217 29.43 6.42 24.77
N HIS A 218 29.78 5.17 24.45
CA HIS A 218 28.78 4.11 24.30
C HIS A 218 28.10 3.73 25.62
N ILE A 219 28.84 3.73 26.74
CA ILE A 219 28.28 3.54 28.09
C ILE A 219 27.28 4.65 28.39
N ASP A 220 27.64 5.92 28.12
CA ASP A 220 26.74 7.05 28.35
C ASP A 220 25.43 6.89 27.56
N GLN A 221 25.52 6.47 26.28
CA GLN A 221 24.34 6.19 25.45
C GLN A 221 23.48 5.06 26.02
N LEU A 222 24.07 4.01 26.57
CA LEU A 222 23.33 2.90 27.17
C LEU A 222 22.63 3.33 28.46
N MET A 223 23.29 4.14 29.28
CA MET A 223 22.68 4.72 30.48
C MET A 223 21.49 5.63 30.14
N GLU A 224 21.50 6.32 29.00
CA GLU A 224 20.33 7.07 28.52
C GLU A 224 19.18 6.17 28.06
N MET A 225 19.47 4.95 27.61
CA MET A 225 18.46 3.97 27.18
C MET A 225 17.82 3.20 28.35
N GLU A 226 18.50 3.12 29.50
CA GLU A 226 18.08 2.35 30.68
C GLU A 226 16.73 2.81 31.28
N PRO A 227 16.47 4.11 31.54
CA PRO A 227 15.18 4.58 32.07
C PRO A 227 14.02 4.28 31.13
N GLN A 228 14.28 4.33 29.82
CA GLN A 228 13.26 4.05 28.80
C GLN A 228 12.87 2.57 28.80
N LEU A 229 13.78 1.67 29.16
CA LEU A 229 13.51 0.23 29.28
C LEU A 229 12.73 -0.08 30.57
N GLU A 230 13.05 0.59 31.68
CA GLU A 230 12.33 0.45 32.96
C GLU A 230 10.88 0.93 32.85
N GLU A 231 10.62 2.04 32.14
CA GLU A 231 9.25 2.56 31.96
C GLU A 231 8.35 1.63 31.14
N MET A 232 8.94 0.77 30.29
CA MET A 232 8.20 -0.23 29.51
C MET A 232 7.92 -1.53 30.28
N HIS A 233 8.68 -1.80 31.34
CA HIS A 233 8.52 -2.98 32.20
C HIS A 233 8.58 -2.60 33.69
N PRO A 234 7.61 -1.83 34.22
CA PRO A 234 7.64 -1.39 35.61
C PRO A 234 7.43 -2.50 36.64
N ASP A 235 6.96 -3.69 36.22
CA ASP A 235 6.48 -4.78 37.09
C ASP A 235 7.08 -6.18 36.80
N GLU A 236 8.24 -6.28 36.12
CA GLU A 236 9.07 -7.51 36.14
C GLU A 236 10.32 -7.32 37.03
#